data_AF-A8I4P3-F1
#
_entry.id   AF-A8I4P3-F1
#
_cell.length_a   1.000
_cell.length_b   1.000
_cell.length_c   1.000
_cell.angle_alpha   90.00
_cell.angle_beta   90.00
_cell.angle_gamma   90.00
#
_symmetry.space_group_name_H-M   'P 1'
#
loop_
_entity.id
_entity.type
_entity.pdbx_description
1 polymer ?
#
loop_
_entity_poly.entity_id
_entity_poly.type
_entity_poly.pdbx_seq_one_letter_code
_entity_poly.pdbx_strand_id
1 'polypeptide(L)'
;MSQADLERLKADASGNTGLAEVLAESLSDFASPEDAVNFLASRGFDISVRELTDAAAEEARSSEGVGRNEGAYGALLRFMVNH
;
A
#
# COMPACT_ATOMS: atom_id res chain seq x y z
N MET A 1 12.30 11.14 -2.80
CA MET A 1 12.50 10.22 -1.65
C MET A 1 11.40 9.17 -1.67
N SER A 2 10.14 9.58 -1.79
CA SER A 2 8.93 8.74 -1.92
C SER A 2 8.99 7.51 -2.83
N GLN A 3 9.66 7.55 -3.98
CA GLN A 3 9.75 6.38 -4.86
C GLN A 3 10.58 5.23 -4.25
N ALA A 4 11.63 5.56 -3.49
CA ALA A 4 12.41 4.57 -2.74
C ALA A 4 11.62 4.02 -1.55
N ASP A 5 10.79 4.86 -0.91
CA ASP A 5 9.87 4.43 0.15
C ASP A 5 8.77 3.51 -0.38
N LEU A 6 8.24 3.75 -1.59
CA LEU A 6 7.30 2.86 -2.27
C LEU A 6 7.92 1.50 -2.59
N GLU A 7 9.14 1.46 -3.12
CA GLU A 7 9.83 0.18 -3.38
C GLU A 7 10.13 -0.58 -2.09
N ARG A 8 10.54 0.14 -1.04
CA ARG A 8 10.76 -0.44 0.29
C ARG A 8 9.45 -0.95 0.88
N LEU A 9 8.37 -0.18 0.76
CA LEU A 9 7.04 -0.57 1.24
C LEU A 9 6.58 -1.83 0.51
N LYS A 10 6.70 -1.87 -0.81
CA LYS A 10 6.39 -3.05 -1.62
C LYS A 10 7.20 -4.26 -1.17
N ALA A 11 8.51 -4.13 -0.95
CA ALA A 11 9.34 -5.24 -0.48
C ALA A 11 8.95 -5.72 0.92
N ASP A 12 8.64 -4.79 1.83
CA ASP A 12 8.29 -5.11 3.23
C ASP A 12 6.88 -5.71 3.31
N ALA A 13 5.88 -5.11 2.64
CA ALA A 13 4.47 -5.50 2.68
C ALA A 13 4.11 -6.66 1.72
N SER A 14 4.90 -6.93 0.68
CA SER A 14 4.77 -8.15 -0.14
C SER A 14 5.49 -9.35 0.47
N GLY A 15 6.43 -9.12 1.39
CA GLY A 15 7.12 -10.16 2.13
C GLY A 15 6.31 -10.68 3.31
N ASN A 16 6.84 -11.71 4.00
CA ASN A 16 6.29 -12.19 5.27
C ASN A 16 6.91 -11.43 6.44
N THR A 17 6.83 -10.10 6.41
CA THR A 17 7.36 -9.23 7.46
C THR A 17 6.26 -8.86 8.45
N GLY A 18 6.64 -8.42 9.65
CA GLY A 18 5.68 -7.93 10.63
C GLY A 18 4.91 -6.68 10.14
N LEU A 19 5.43 -5.94 9.15
CA LEU A 19 4.68 -4.85 8.54
C LEU A 19 3.54 -5.38 7.68
N ALA A 20 3.77 -6.44 6.91
CA ALA A 20 2.75 -7.04 6.05
C ALA A 20 1.56 -7.56 6.88
N GLU A 21 1.82 -8.28 7.97
CA GLU A 21 0.77 -8.79 8.85
C GLU A 21 -0.04 -7.63 9.47
N VAL A 22 0.62 -6.65 10.06
CA VAL A 22 -0.09 -5.54 10.70
C VAL A 22 -0.79 -4.64 9.69
N LEU A 23 -0.23 -4.47 8.48
CA LEU A 23 -0.89 -3.73 7.40
C LEU A 23 -2.15 -4.46 6.94
N ALA A 24 -2.10 -5.78 6.77
CA ALA A 24 -3.26 -6.58 6.39
C ALA A 24 -4.37 -6.54 7.46
N GLU A 25 -4.02 -6.56 8.74
CA GLU A 25 -4.98 -6.39 9.83
C GLU A 25 -5.57 -4.96 9.83
N SER A 26 -4.72 -3.95 9.77
CA SER A 26 -5.13 -2.53 9.85
C SER A 26 -5.93 -2.07 8.64
N LEU A 27 -5.72 -2.68 7.46
CA LEU A 27 -6.46 -2.37 6.23
C LEU A 27 -7.97 -2.54 6.38
N SER A 28 -8.41 -3.43 7.28
CA SER A 28 -9.83 -3.65 7.56
C SER A 28 -10.46 -2.50 8.37
N ASP A 29 -9.63 -1.75 9.10
CA ASP A 29 -10.03 -0.63 9.95
C ASP A 29 -9.88 0.74 9.25
N PHE A 30 -9.18 0.80 8.11
CA PHE A 30 -9.02 2.04 7.36
C PHE A 30 -10.37 2.50 6.78
N ALA A 31 -10.79 3.70 7.16
CA ALA A 31 -12.01 4.31 6.64
C ALA A 31 -11.73 5.18 5.41
N SER A 32 -10.48 5.62 5.22
CA SER A 32 -10.07 6.49 4.13
C SER A 32 -8.61 6.27 3.71
N PRO A 33 -8.23 6.70 2.49
CA PRO A 33 -6.83 6.68 2.03
C PRO A 33 -5.85 7.39 2.96
N GLU A 34 -6.31 8.42 3.67
CA GLU A 34 -5.52 9.16 4.64
C GLU A 34 -5.10 8.31 5.84
N ASP A 35 -5.92 7.35 6.27
CA ASP A 35 -5.58 6.43 7.37
C ASP A 35 -4.41 5.53 6.99
N ALA A 36 -4.44 5.02 5.76
CA ALA A 36 -3.35 4.20 5.23
C ALA A 36 -2.03 4.97 5.17
N VAL A 37 -2.08 6.23 4.73
CA VAL A 37 -0.90 7.09 4.68
C VAL A 37 -0.39 7.46 6.07
N ASN A 38 -1.28 7.79 7.00
CA ASN A 38 -0.90 8.07 8.39
C ASN A 38 -0.26 6.85 9.07
N PHE A 39 -0.77 5.65 8.80
CA PHE A 39 -0.18 4.40 9.27
C PHE A 39 1.23 4.19 8.73
N LEU A 40 1.44 4.42 7.44
CA LEU A 40 2.74 4.32 6.78
C LEU A 40 3.73 5.38 7.29
N ALA A 41 3.27 6.61 7.48
CA ALA A 41 4.05 7.69 8.08
C ALA A 41 4.51 7.34 9.50
N SER A 42 3.65 6.73 10.31
CA SER A 42 4.02 6.26 11.66
C SER A 42 5.08 5.15 11.65
N ARG A 43 5.26 4.46 10.52
CA ARG A 43 6.28 3.43 10.30
C ARG A 43 7.56 3.98 9.68
N GLY A 44 7.59 5.27 9.35
CA GLY A 44 8.72 5.96 8.74
C GLY A 44 8.71 5.98 7.21
N PHE A 45 7.57 5.69 6.57
CA PHE A 45 7.38 5.83 5.13
C PHE A 45 6.76 7.20 4.82
N ASP A 46 7.51 8.04 4.10
CA ASP A 46 7.04 9.36 3.66
C ASP A 46 6.42 9.25 2.27
N ILE A 47 5.19 8.74 2.21
CA ILE A 47 4.44 8.51 0.96
C ILE A 47 3.13 9.27 1.03
N SER A 48 2.81 10.06 0.02
CA SER A 48 1.55 10.80 -0.02
C SER A 48 0.38 9.96 -0.53
N VAL A 49 -0.86 10.32 -0.17
CA VAL A 49 -2.09 9.69 -0.71
C VAL A 49 -2.04 9.65 -2.23
N ARG A 50 -1.66 10.77 -2.85
CA ARG A 50 -1.58 10.90 -4.30
C ARG A 50 -0.60 9.92 -4.94
N GLU A 51 0.51 9.62 -4.28
CA GLU A 51 1.53 8.70 -4.78
C GLU A 51 1.06 7.25 -4.66
N LEU A 52 0.39 6.90 -3.56
CA LEU A 52 -0.24 5.59 -3.40
C LEU A 52 -1.40 5.39 -4.39
N THR A 53 -2.23 6.41 -4.62
CA THR A 53 -3.30 6.34 -5.61
C THR A 53 -2.75 6.21 -7.02
N ASP A 54 -1.67 6.93 -7.35
CA ASP A 54 -1.02 6.85 -8.67
C ASP A 54 -0.40 5.47 -8.90
N ALA A 55 0.34 4.95 -7.91
CA ALA A 55 0.87 3.58 -7.94
C ALA A 55 -0.25 2.53 -8.07
N ALA A 56 -1.33 2.68 -7.31
CA ALA A 56 -2.46 1.76 -7.37
C ALA A 56 -3.20 1.83 -8.71
N ALA A 57 -3.33 3.03 -9.29
CA ALA A 57 -3.92 3.24 -10.61
C ALA A 57 -3.04 2.70 -11.74
N GLU A 58 -1.72 2.83 -11.63
CA GLU A 58 -0.76 2.26 -12.57
C GLU A 58 -0.81 0.73 -12.54
N GLU A 59 -0.87 0.14 -11.35
CA GLU A 59 -0.99 -1.30 -11.20
C GLU A 59 -2.36 -1.82 -11.66
N ALA A 60 -3.44 -1.04 -11.45
CA ALA A 60 -4.78 -1.35 -11.96
C ALA A 60 -4.85 -1.37 -13.49
N ARG A 61 -4.02 -0.55 -14.15
CA ARG A 61 -3.89 -0.53 -15.61
C ARG A 61 -3.00 -1.66 -16.13
N SER A 62 -2.18 -2.26 -15.27
CA SER A 62 -1.37 -3.42 -15.63
C SER A 62 -2.25 -4.67 -15.80
N SER A 63 -1.96 -5.50 -16.79
CA SER A 63 -2.77 -6.69 -17.13
C SER A 63 -2.83 -7.75 -16.03
N GLU A 64 -2.00 -7.64 -15.00
CA GLU A 64 -1.94 -8.60 -13.89
C GLU A 64 -3.04 -8.38 -12.85
N GLY A 65 -3.66 -7.19 -12.84
CA GLY A 65 -4.72 -6.78 -11.90
C GLY A 65 -4.18 -6.46 -10.51
N VAL A 66 -4.74 -5.40 -9.89
CA VAL A 66 -4.29 -4.86 -8.59
C VAL A 66 -4.17 -5.96 -7.53
N GLY A 67 -2.96 -6.12 -6.99
CA GLY A 67 -2.73 -6.91 -5.78
C GLY A 67 -2.94 -8.41 -5.89
N ARG A 68 -2.86 -8.99 -7.09
CA ARG A 68 -3.04 -10.46 -7.26
C ARG A 68 -1.88 -11.30 -6.70
N ASN A 69 -0.71 -10.71 -6.45
CA ASN A 69 0.49 -11.43 -5.97
C ASN A 69 1.37 -10.65 -4.97
N GLU A 70 0.89 -9.55 -4.41
CA GLU A 70 1.72 -8.64 -3.59
C GLU A 70 1.33 -8.59 -2.11
N GLY A 71 0.66 -9.63 -1.62
CA GLY A 71 0.33 -9.75 -0.19
C GLY A 71 -0.41 -8.53 0.35
N ALA A 72 0.09 -7.96 1.45
CA ALA A 72 -0.52 -6.80 2.11
C ALA A 72 -0.36 -5.52 1.29
N TYR A 73 0.71 -5.38 0.50
CA TYR A 73 0.90 -4.25 -0.40
C TYR A 73 -0.18 -4.24 -1.49
N GLY A 74 -0.44 -5.40 -2.10
CA GLY A 74 -1.50 -5.55 -3.08
C GLY A 74 -2.89 -5.25 -2.50
N ALA A 75 -3.15 -5.66 -1.26
CA ALA A 75 -4.39 -5.34 -0.55
C ALA A 75 -4.54 -3.82 -0.31
N LEU A 76 -3.45 -3.14 0.04
CA LEU A 76 -3.40 -1.69 0.18
C LEU A 76 -3.73 -0.97 -1.14
N LEU A 77 -3.08 -1.35 -2.24
CA LEU A 77 -3.37 -0.74 -3.54
C LEU A 77 -4.82 -0.98 -3.97
N ARG A 78 -5.36 -2.18 -3.69
CA ARG A 78 -6.75 -2.49 -3.99
C ARG A 78 -7.72 -1.66 -3.16
N PHE A 79 -7.37 -1.37 -1.90
CA PHE A 79 -8.12 -0.43 -1.06
C PHE A 79 -8.11 0.97 -1.68
N MET A 80 -6.94 1.47 -2.09
CA MET A 80 -6.79 2.80 -2.71
C MET A 80 -7.55 2.99 -4.03
N VAL A 81 -7.80 1.92 -4.79
CA VAL A 81 -8.59 1.98 -6.04
C VAL A 81 -10.10 1.91 -5.79
N ASN A 82 -10.52 1.28 -4.70
CA ASN A 82 -11.95 1.13 -4.37
C ASN A 82 -12.51 2.28 -3.51
N HIS A 83 -11.66 3.19 -3.04
CA HIS A 83 -12.01 4.38 -2.26
C HIS A 83 -11.79 5.66 -3.09
#